data_AF-A0AA51MUE6-F1
#
_entry.id   AF-A0AA51MUE6-F1
#
_cell.length_a   1.000
_cell.length_b   1.000
_cell.length_c   1.000
_cell.angle_alpha   90.00
_cell.angle_beta   90.00
_cell.angle_gamma   90.00
#
_symmetry.space_group_name_H-M   'P 1'
#
loop_
_entity.id
_entity.type
_entity.pdbx_description
1 polymer ?
#
loop_
_entity_poly.entity_id
_entity_poly.type
_entity_poly.pdbx_seq_one_letter_code
_entity_poly.pdbx_strand_id
1 'polypeptide(L)' 'MYAERLILETDQSGNLKSLPKLPASKQFEVIFLILKDVTNHVKRTPHPDILGKVHIVGDIFNSTPASDWNFSL' A
#
# COMPACT_ATOMS: atom_id res chain seq x y z
N MET A 1 25.24 10.45 -5.58
CA MET A 1 24.50 10.22 -4.33
C MET A 1 24.93 8.86 -3.79
N TYR A 2 25.40 8.77 -2.54
CA TYR A 2 25.85 7.53 -1.91
C TYR A 2 24.80 7.12 -0.88
N ALA A 3 24.24 5.92 -1.00
CA ALA A 3 23.16 5.43 -0.14
C ALA A 3 23.57 4.10 0.49
N GLU A 4 23.57 4.04 1.82
CA GLU A 4 23.79 2.82 2.58
C GLU A 4 22.45 2.23 3.02
N ARG A 5 22.29 0.91 2.87
CA ARG A 5 21.08 0.21 3.30
C ARG A 5 21.18 -0.17 4.77
N LEU A 6 20.33 0.43 5.58
CA LEU A 6 20.17 0.13 7.00
C LEU A 6 18.79 -0.52 7.22
N ILE A 7 18.75 -1.66 7.92
CA ILE A 7 17.50 -2.31 8.30
C ILE A 7 17.19 -1.92 9.74
N LEU A 8 16.03 -1.30 9.93
CA LEU A 8 15.53 -0.85 11.23
C LEU A 8 14.26 -1.61 11.57
N GLU A 9 14.09 -1.95 12.85
CA GLU A 9 12.89 -2.60 13.37
C GLU A 9 12.16 -1.67 14.34
N THR A 10 10.84 -1.68 14.26
CA THR A 10 9.97 -0.97 15.20
C THR A 10 9.39 -1.92 16.25
N ASP A 11 9.08 -1.39 17.43
CA ASP A 11 8.29 -2.06 18.45
C ASP A 11 6.78 -1.97 18.17
N GLN A 12 5.95 -2.49 19.07
CA GLN A 12 4.48 -2.47 18.95
C GLN A 12 3.87 -1.06 19.01
N SER A 13 4.61 -0.10 19.56
CA SER A 13 4.19 1.31 19.67
C SER A 13 4.71 2.15 18.50
N GLY A 14 5.43 1.55 17.56
CA GLY A 14 6.01 2.23 16.39
C GLY A 14 7.37 2.88 16.65
N ASN A 15 8.01 2.67 17.80
CA ASN A 15 9.32 3.23 18.09
C ASN A 15 10.42 2.35 17.51
N LEU A 16 11.52 2.97 17.06
CA LEU A 16 12.73 2.22 16.67
C LEU A 16 13.28 1.45 17.88
N LYS A 17 13.49 0.14 17.73
CA LYS A 17 14.05 -0.71 18.80
C LYS A 17 15.46 -0.29 19.20
N SER A 18 16.25 0.18 18.24
CA SER A 18 17.59 0.72 18.49
C SER A 18 17.97 1.71 17.40
N LEU A 19 18.76 2.72 17.76
CA LEU A 19 19.37 3.67 16.84
C LEU A 19 20.83 3.25 16.59
N PRO A 20 21.23 2.99 15.34
CA PRO A 20 22.61 2.69 15.03
C PRO A 20 23.49 3.93 15.18
N LYS A 21 24.78 3.69 15.44
CA LYS A 21 25.75 4.77 15.59
C LYS A 21 26.04 5.41 14.23
N LEU A 22 25.75 6.70 14.12
CA LEU A 22 26.04 7.49 12.92
C LEU A 22 27.44 8.16 13.01
N PRO A 23 28.08 8.44 11.87
CA PRO A 23 29.30 9.24 11.80
C PRO A 23 29.13 10.64 12.43
N ALA A 24 30.16 11.11 13.14
CA ALA A 24 30.15 12.42 13.77
C ALA A 24 30.16 13.56 12.74
N SER A 25 29.44 14.65 13.04
CA SER A 25 29.41 15.89 12.26
C SER A 25 29.03 15.72 10.78
N LYS A 26 28.11 14.81 10.48
CA LYS A 26 27.54 14.60 9.13
C LYS A 26 26.04 14.90 9.12
N GLN A 27 25.58 15.41 7.97
CA GLN A 27 24.16 15.61 7.69
C GLN A 27 23.65 14.46 6.83
N PHE A 28 22.47 13.93 7.17
CA PHE A 28 21.85 12.82 6.46
C PHE A 28 20.46 13.22 5.98
N GLU A 29 20.14 12.87 4.74
CA GLU A 29 18.78 12.78 4.24
C GLU A 29 18.34 11.32 4.38
N VAL A 30 17.16 11.08 4.98
CA VAL A 30 16.68 9.74 5.30
C VAL A 30 15.37 9.48 4.58
N ILE A 31 15.29 8.32 3.91
CA ILE A 31 14.08 7.84 3.25
C ILE A 31 13.69 6.52 3.92
N PHE A 32 12.48 6.46 4.49
CA PHE A 32 11.95 5.24 5.09
C PHE A 32 11.14 4.44 4.08
N LEU A 33 11.50 3.15 3.92
CA LEU A 33 10.74 2.19 3.12
C LEU A 33 10.23 1.07 4.02
N ILE A 34 8.91 0.92 4.10
CA ILE A 34 8.29 -0.19 4.84
C ILE A 34 8.50 -1.47 4.05
N LEU A 35 9.32 -2.39 4.58
CA LEU A 35 9.70 -3.63 3.87
C LEU A 35 8.63 -4.71 3.91
N LYS A 36 7.87 -4.77 5.00
CA LYS A 36 6.76 -5.70 5.19
C LYS A 36 5.69 -5.00 6.01
N ASP A 37 4.53 -4.81 5.39
CA ASP A 37 3.34 -4.44 6.13
C ASP A 37 2.73 -5.75 6.68
N VAL A 38 2.74 -5.91 8.00
CA VAL A 38 2.14 -7.09 8.65
C VAL A 38 0.65 -6.87 8.91
N THR A 39 0.06 -5.81 8.36
CA THR A 39 -1.39 -5.79 8.22
C THR A 39 -1.78 -7.04 7.43
N ASN A 40 -2.34 -8.02 8.15
CA ASN A 40 -3.07 -9.11 7.55
C ASN A 40 -4.22 -8.44 6.80
N HIS A 41 -3.96 -8.05 5.55
CA HIS A 41 -5.01 -7.62 4.65
C HIS A 41 -5.93 -8.84 4.55
N VAL A 42 -7.02 -8.79 5.28
CA VAL A 42 -8.15 -9.69 5.06
C VAL A 42 -8.48 -9.49 3.60
N LYS A 43 -8.11 -10.47 2.76
CA LYS A 43 -8.45 -10.43 1.34
C LYS A 43 -9.95 -10.21 1.30
N ARG A 44 -10.38 -9.07 0.76
CA ARG A 44 -11.80 -8.74 0.65
C ARG A 44 -12.41 -9.80 -0.26
N THR A 45 -13.18 -10.70 0.32
CA THR A 45 -13.98 -11.65 -0.43
C THR A 45 -15.34 -11.03 -0.70
N PRO A 46 -15.90 -11.20 -1.90
CA PRO A 46 -17.29 -10.86 -2.15
C PRO A 46 -18.22 -11.52 -1.12
N HIS A 47 -19.37 -10.90 -0.84
CA HIS A 47 -20.42 -11.54 -0.03
C HIS A 47 -20.72 -12.94 -0.59
N PRO A 48 -20.98 -13.97 0.26
CA PRO A 48 -21.23 -15.34 -0.20
C PRO A 48 -22.29 -15.45 -1.31
N ASP A 49 -23.28 -14.57 -1.29
CA ASP A 49 -24.34 -14.55 -2.29
C ASP A 49 -23.89 -14.16 -3.70
N ILE A 50 -22.74 -13.49 -3.82
CA ILE A 50 -22.17 -12.94 -5.07
C ILE A 50 -20.97 -13.78 -5.53
N LEU A 51 -20.29 -14.44 -4.58
CA LEU A 51 -19.12 -15.26 -4.84
C LEU A 51 -19.43 -16.33 -5.91
N GLY A 52 -18.70 -16.28 -7.03
CA GLY A 52 -18.85 -17.22 -8.15
C GLY A 52 -20.08 -17.02 -9.03
N LYS A 53 -20.97 -16.07 -8.71
CA LYS A 53 -22.16 -15.77 -9.51
C LYS A 53 -21.98 -14.61 -10.49
N VAL A 54 -20.92 -13.82 -10.31
CA VAL A 54 -20.61 -12.64 -11.15
C VAL A 54 -19.33 -12.88 -11.91
N HIS A 55 -19.35 -12.55 -13.20
CA HIS A 55 -18.21 -12.60 -14.09
C HIS A 55 -17.92 -11.19 -14.61
N ILE A 56 -16.64 -10.82 -14.63
CA ILE A 56 -16.20 -9.54 -15.20
C ILE A 56 -16.08 -9.75 -16.71
N VAL A 57 -16.92 -9.07 -17.49
CA VAL A 57 -17.01 -9.24 -18.96
C VAL A 57 -15.99 -8.34 -19.70
N GLY A 58 -15.28 -7.43 -19.00
CA GLY A 58 -14.35 -6.48 -19.63
C GLY A 58 -13.53 -5.66 -18.64
N ASP A 59 -12.79 -4.66 -19.14
CA ASP A 59 -11.97 -3.76 -18.32
C ASP A 59 -12.84 -2.81 -17.49
N ILE A 60 -12.72 -2.90 -16.16
CA ILE A 60 -13.57 -2.19 -15.19
C ILE A 60 -13.19 -0.69 -15.09
N PHE A 61 -12.02 -0.30 -15.60
CA PHE A 61 -11.55 1.08 -15.51
C PHE A 61 -12.07 1.98 -16.63
N ASN A 62 -12.68 1.42 -17.67
CA ASN A 62 -13.27 2.20 -18.76
C ASN A 62 -14.78 2.26 -18.59
N SER A 63 -15.29 3.37 -18.06
CA SER A 63 -16.72 3.69 -18.18
C SER A 63 -17.00 4.30 -19.55
N THR A 64 -18.23 4.18 -20.04
CA THR A 64 -18.68 5.02 -21.15
C THR A 64 -18.56 6.50 -20.74
N PRO A 65 -18.22 7.42 -21.67
CA PRO A 65 -18.23 8.85 -21.40
C PRO A 65 -19.56 9.31 -20.81
N ALA A 66 -19.54 10.32 -19.94
CA ALA A 66 -20.75 10.82 -19.28
C ALA A 66 -21.84 11.29 -20.26
N SER A 67 -21.46 11.67 -21.49
CA SER A 67 -22.39 12.02 -22.58
C SER A 67 -23.29 10.85 -23.02
N ASP A 68 -22.82 9.62 -22.82
CA ASP A 68 -23.48 8.40 -23.28
C ASP A 68 -24.31 7.76 -22.16
N TRP A 69 -24.44 8.45 -21.01
CA TRP A 69 -25.22 7.98 -19.88
C TRP A 69 -26.69 8.33 -20.12
N ASN A 70 -27.51 7.30 -20.39
CA ASN A 70 -28.93 7.48 -20.59
C ASN A 70 -29.65 7.62 -19.23
N PHE A 71 -29.89 8.86 -18.80
CA PHE A 71 -30.64 9.18 -17.58
C PHE A 71 -32.17 9.28 -17.79
N SER A 72 -32.69 8.74 -18.89
CA SER A 72 -34.14 8.72 -19.12
C SER A 72 -34.81 7.72 -18.18
N LEU A 73 -35.44 8.24 -17.13
CA LEU A 73 -36.40 7.53 -16.27
C LEU A 73 -37.79 7.49 -16.93
#